data_AF-A0A6A5HJR4-F1
#
_entry.id   AF-A0A6A5HJR4-F1
#
_cell.length_a   1.000
_cell.length_b   1.000
_cell.length_c   1.000
_cell.angle_alpha   90.00
_cell.angle_beta   90.00
_cell.angle_gamma   90.00
#
_symmetry.space_group_name_H-M   'P 1'
#
loop_
_entity.id
_entity.type
_entity.pdbx_description
1 polymer ?
#
loop_
_entity_poly.entity_id
_entity_poly.type
_entity_poly.pdbx_seq_one_letter_code
_entity_poly.pdbx_strand_id
1 'polypeptide(L)'
;MPVTGLQYDSLRTVLQYIEANKRLHLSQCIPTIRFAERAVPLKINYLQFNELRVNINSTTYQLSLYRDFHQREEVVDPFQKENDMGGVQNDLDQFGFLVPINRTDVVPGEIVFGDVVHQNRNFAPNFHLSFPWSYQQNDEQMRRYCENYLKIYQIALMRRLEQGDPEREETPAHPLPVMVRLFSDDELLAMAGLVYQELTEEELELKLVLLNQTPTWSLEMIITRLRYYLQPFDCLHNNRAIPFTPLIQLTIYRKGQEKRIERYPYTVKLHAAMRKLNRMMFGGRSSIVNVYKFSFRLRNEVLRIPEGMKIRVRDLRLEEDMNRRLEALNNIIDESSYPFEVLSVFNTGEEDDPFAHPVLTSVPKLILEGLKPDDMTRLWNLRNEIISFKYYTGIRVRTFTVDDLLPFVRNILAARSPVGVRRSFEVRDKALGNNFLIQVAEQFNGVRRKRTATIPMGNDSILKMFYKGSQFSAGEGLPQIRRWYVTMKVVEA
;
A
#
# COMPACT_ATOMS: atom_id res chain seq x y z
N MET A 1 -46.95 22.18 -6.26
CA MET A 1 -45.95 23.20 -6.65
C MET A 1 -44.78 22.48 -7.32
N PRO A 2 -44.28 22.92 -8.49
CA PRO A 2 -43.09 22.31 -9.05
C PRO A 2 -41.91 22.70 -8.16
N VAL A 3 -41.15 21.71 -7.69
CA VAL A 3 -39.94 21.93 -6.90
C VAL A 3 -38.93 22.62 -7.81
N THR A 4 -38.81 23.93 -7.66
CA THR A 4 -37.86 24.77 -8.42
C THR A 4 -36.44 24.41 -7.99
N GLY A 5 -35.76 23.61 -8.81
CA GLY A 5 -34.31 23.41 -8.68
C GLY A 5 -33.55 24.69 -9.02
N LEU A 6 -32.28 24.75 -8.61
CA LEU A 6 -31.37 25.82 -9.03
C LEU A 6 -31.27 25.83 -10.57
N GLN A 7 -31.30 27.04 -11.15
CA GLN A 7 -31.01 27.22 -12.58
C GLN A 7 -29.59 26.75 -12.92
N TYR A 8 -29.35 26.37 -14.17
CA TYR A 8 -28.12 25.70 -14.60
C TYR A 8 -26.85 26.43 -14.18
N ASP A 9 -26.76 27.74 -14.40
CA ASP A 9 -25.55 28.51 -14.06
C ASP A 9 -25.38 28.70 -12.55
N SER A 10 -26.46 28.98 -11.81
CA SER A 10 -26.42 29.03 -10.34
C SER A 10 -26.00 27.69 -9.74
N LEU A 11 -26.51 26.58 -10.29
CA LEU A 11 -26.14 25.23 -9.87
C LEU A 11 -24.65 24.97 -10.12
N ARG A 12 -24.13 25.35 -11.30
CA ARG A 12 -22.70 25.22 -11.62
C ARG A 12 -21.83 26.02 -10.66
N THR A 13 -22.19 27.26 -10.36
CA THR A 13 -21.49 28.10 -9.39
C THR A 13 -21.45 27.44 -8.03
N VAL A 14 -22.58 26.96 -7.50
CA VAL A 14 -22.64 26.28 -6.20
C VAL A 14 -21.77 25.01 -6.20
N LEU A 15 -21.88 24.19 -7.25
CA LEU A 15 -21.09 22.96 -7.40
C LEU A 15 -19.58 23.22 -7.46
N GLN A 16 -19.12 24.39 -7.89
CA GLN A 16 -17.70 24.74 -7.90
C GLN A 16 -17.09 24.84 -6.49
N TYR A 17 -17.90 25.15 -5.48
CA TYR A 17 -17.46 25.34 -4.09
C TYR A 17 -17.76 24.14 -3.18
N ILE A 18 -18.50 23.14 -3.65
CA ILE A 18 -18.77 21.92 -2.88
C ILE A 18 -17.55 20.99 -2.93
N GLU A 19 -17.19 20.41 -1.79
CA GLU A 19 -16.12 19.43 -1.66
C GLU A 19 -16.35 18.19 -2.56
N ALA A 20 -15.27 17.64 -3.12
CA ALA A 20 -15.32 16.60 -4.16
C ALA A 20 -16.17 15.37 -3.77
N ASN A 21 -15.97 14.78 -2.58
CA ASN A 21 -16.73 13.61 -2.17
C ASN A 21 -18.22 13.90 -2.03
N LYS A 22 -18.58 15.08 -1.48
CA LYS A 22 -19.98 15.52 -1.41
C LYS A 22 -20.59 15.67 -2.80
N ARG A 23 -19.86 16.22 -3.77
CA ARG A 23 -20.33 16.32 -5.17
C ARG A 23 -20.57 14.97 -5.80
N LEU A 24 -19.62 14.03 -5.64
CA LEU A 24 -19.76 12.68 -6.15
C LEU A 24 -20.98 11.98 -5.56
N HIS A 25 -21.20 12.13 -4.25
CA HIS A 25 -22.36 11.57 -3.58
C HIS A 25 -23.68 12.20 -4.06
N LEU A 26 -23.75 13.53 -4.17
CA LEU A 26 -24.93 14.24 -4.68
C LEU A 26 -25.25 13.83 -6.13
N SER A 27 -24.24 13.74 -6.98
CA SER A 27 -24.36 13.31 -8.39
C SER A 27 -24.92 11.88 -8.49
N GLN A 28 -24.56 11.00 -7.55
CA GLN A 28 -25.13 9.65 -7.47
C GLN A 28 -26.60 9.67 -7.05
N CYS A 29 -26.95 10.40 -5.98
CA CYS A 29 -28.30 10.44 -5.42
C CYS A 29 -29.31 11.24 -6.25
N ILE A 30 -28.86 12.25 -6.99
CA ILE A 30 -29.72 13.19 -7.72
C ILE A 30 -29.32 13.19 -9.20
N PRO A 31 -29.96 12.36 -10.05
CA PRO A 31 -29.58 12.25 -11.45
C PRO A 31 -29.68 13.57 -12.25
N THR A 32 -30.59 14.47 -11.88
CA THR A 32 -30.84 15.73 -12.59
C THR A 32 -29.68 16.72 -12.51
N ILE A 33 -28.81 16.65 -11.49
CA ILE A 33 -27.65 17.55 -11.37
C ILE A 33 -26.39 17.02 -12.09
N ARG A 34 -26.38 15.75 -12.54
CA ARG A 34 -25.19 15.09 -13.09
C ARG A 34 -24.57 15.85 -14.25
N PHE A 35 -25.40 16.39 -15.14
CA PHE A 35 -24.93 17.13 -16.30
C PHE A 35 -24.16 18.41 -15.88
N ALA A 36 -24.73 19.20 -14.98
CA ALA A 36 -24.06 20.38 -14.44
C ALA A 36 -22.82 20.01 -13.61
N GLU A 37 -22.89 18.97 -12.77
CA GLU A 37 -21.77 18.51 -11.96
C GLU A 37 -20.59 18.06 -12.80
N ARG A 38 -20.83 17.31 -13.88
CA ARG A 38 -19.77 16.82 -14.77
C ARG A 38 -19.13 17.91 -15.63
N ALA A 39 -19.83 19.01 -15.86
CA ALA A 39 -19.32 20.17 -16.58
C ALA A 39 -18.43 21.08 -15.71
N VAL A 40 -18.58 21.00 -14.38
CA VAL A 40 -17.78 21.80 -13.43
C VAL A 40 -16.51 21.03 -13.07
N PRO A 41 -15.31 21.61 -13.24
CA PRO A 41 -14.06 20.96 -12.85
C PRO A 41 -14.08 20.43 -11.41
N LEU A 42 -13.66 19.18 -11.23
CA LEU A 42 -13.55 18.58 -9.90
C LEU A 42 -12.20 18.98 -9.30
N LYS A 43 -12.21 19.43 -8.03
CA LYS A 43 -11.00 19.82 -7.29
C LYS A 43 -10.75 18.82 -6.17
N ILE A 44 -9.63 18.11 -6.23
CA ILE A 44 -9.24 17.06 -5.29
C ILE A 44 -7.88 17.43 -4.70
N ASN A 45 -7.76 17.38 -3.38
CA ASN A 45 -6.51 17.61 -2.68
C ASN A 45 -5.58 16.39 -2.74
N TYR A 46 -6.13 15.19 -2.56
CA TYR A 46 -5.37 13.94 -2.60
C TYR A 46 -6.12 12.88 -3.40
N LEU A 47 -5.48 12.33 -4.43
CA LEU A 47 -5.99 11.22 -5.22
C LEU A 47 -4.99 10.06 -5.18
N GLN A 48 -5.50 8.86 -4.97
CA GLN A 48 -4.75 7.62 -5.11
C GLN A 48 -5.68 6.54 -5.65
N PHE A 49 -5.23 5.84 -6.69
CA PHE A 49 -5.86 4.63 -7.19
C PHE A 49 -5.05 3.42 -6.72
N ASN A 50 -5.76 2.35 -6.36
CA ASN A 50 -5.25 1.00 -6.18
C ASN A 50 -6.20 0.04 -6.92
N GLU A 51 -5.91 -1.27 -6.93
CA GLU A 51 -6.71 -2.25 -7.68
C GLU A 51 -8.20 -2.33 -7.28
N LEU A 52 -8.52 -2.28 -5.98
CA LEU A 52 -9.88 -2.35 -5.44
C LEU A 52 -10.21 -1.20 -4.51
N ARG A 53 -9.45 -0.10 -4.59
CA ARG A 53 -9.61 1.05 -3.71
C ARG A 53 -9.30 2.34 -4.44
N VAL A 54 -10.07 3.39 -4.17
CA VAL A 54 -9.76 4.76 -4.56
C VAL A 54 -9.86 5.66 -3.34
N ASN A 55 -8.84 6.50 -3.14
CA ASN A 55 -8.82 7.49 -2.07
C ASN A 55 -9.00 8.87 -2.68
N ILE A 56 -10.01 9.60 -2.19
CA ILE A 56 -10.32 10.97 -2.60
C ILE A 56 -10.32 11.83 -1.34
N ASN A 57 -9.34 12.72 -1.24
CA ASN A 57 -9.07 13.53 -0.05
C ASN A 57 -8.82 12.65 1.18
N SER A 58 -9.74 12.66 2.14
CA SER A 58 -9.66 11.84 3.37
C SER A 58 -10.64 10.68 3.37
N THR A 59 -11.34 10.46 2.26
CA THR A 59 -12.35 9.42 2.09
C THR A 59 -11.77 8.28 1.26
N THR A 60 -11.92 7.07 1.76
CA THR A 60 -11.54 5.85 1.06
C THR A 60 -12.81 5.13 0.60
N TYR A 61 -12.82 4.75 -0.68
CA TYR A 61 -13.83 3.86 -1.27
C TYR A 61 -13.13 2.54 -1.58
N GLN A 62 -13.57 1.46 -0.94
CA GLN A 62 -12.96 0.15 -1.09
C GLN A 62 -14.02 -0.87 -1.51
N LEU A 63 -13.69 -1.68 -2.51
CA LEU A 63 -14.44 -2.86 -2.89
C LEU A 63 -13.82 -4.11 -2.29
N SER A 64 -14.69 -5.04 -1.92
CA SER A 64 -14.35 -6.34 -1.36
C SER A 64 -15.52 -7.29 -1.56
N LEU A 65 -15.26 -8.58 -1.36
CA LEU A 65 -16.28 -9.61 -1.34
C LEU A 65 -16.70 -9.86 0.11
N TYR A 66 -18.00 -9.74 0.37
CA TYR A 66 -18.66 -10.06 1.63
C TYR A 66 -19.35 -11.41 1.51
N ARG A 67 -19.21 -12.26 2.52
CA ARG A 67 -19.84 -13.58 2.56
C ARG A 67 -21.08 -13.52 3.44
N ASP A 68 -22.26 -13.59 2.81
CA ASP A 68 -23.54 -13.62 3.52
C ASP A 68 -23.96 -15.06 3.76
N PHE A 69 -23.63 -15.59 4.94
CA PHE A 69 -23.87 -17.00 5.28
C PHE A 69 -25.35 -17.34 5.38
N HIS A 70 -25.73 -18.52 4.91
CA HIS A 70 -27.10 -18.98 5.00
C HIS A 70 -27.46 -19.30 6.47
N GLN A 71 -28.71 -19.08 6.87
CA GLN A 71 -29.14 -19.12 8.30
C GLN A 71 -28.88 -20.44 9.04
N ARG A 72 -28.60 -21.54 8.33
CA ARG A 72 -28.35 -22.87 8.90
C ARG A 72 -26.85 -23.21 8.98
N GLU A 73 -26.00 -22.34 8.47
CA GLU A 73 -24.57 -22.55 8.39
C GLU A 73 -23.90 -21.97 9.64
N GLU A 74 -23.01 -22.74 10.26
CA GLU A 74 -22.22 -22.26 11.37
C GLU A 74 -21.19 -21.26 10.85
N VAL A 75 -21.36 -19.97 11.21
CA VAL A 75 -20.41 -18.94 10.80
C VAL A 75 -19.16 -19.05 11.67
N VAL A 76 -18.13 -19.60 11.06
CA VAL A 76 -16.82 -19.76 11.68
C VAL A 76 -16.16 -18.39 11.92
N ASP A 77 -15.61 -18.16 13.12
CA ASP A 77 -14.97 -16.91 13.58
C ASP A 77 -14.06 -16.21 12.54
N PRO A 78 -13.12 -16.89 11.85
CA PRO A 78 -12.38 -16.34 10.73
C PRO A 78 -13.22 -15.62 9.66
N PHE A 79 -14.36 -16.19 9.24
CA PHE A 79 -15.23 -15.56 8.24
C PHE A 79 -15.88 -14.29 8.77
N GLN A 80 -16.33 -14.32 10.02
CA GLN A 80 -16.92 -13.15 10.65
C GLN A 80 -15.86 -12.05 10.80
N LYS A 81 -14.64 -12.39 11.24
CA LYS A 81 -13.51 -11.46 11.32
C LYS A 81 -13.15 -10.87 9.96
N GLU A 82 -13.11 -11.66 8.89
CA GLU A 82 -12.88 -11.15 7.53
C GLU A 82 -13.99 -10.19 7.09
N ASN A 83 -15.24 -10.55 7.32
CA ASN A 83 -16.41 -9.70 7.06
C ASN A 83 -16.33 -8.37 7.86
N ASP A 84 -15.98 -8.43 9.14
CA ASP A 84 -15.85 -7.28 10.07
C ASP A 84 -14.66 -6.37 9.69
N MET A 85 -13.57 -6.96 9.18
CA MET A 85 -12.44 -6.24 8.60
C MET A 85 -12.76 -5.60 7.24
N GLY A 86 -13.98 -5.80 6.74
CA GLY A 86 -14.49 -5.17 5.53
C GLY A 86 -14.53 -6.08 4.32
N GLY A 87 -14.38 -7.40 4.47
CA GLY A 87 -14.48 -8.41 3.41
C GLY A 87 -13.15 -8.76 2.75
N VAL A 88 -13.19 -9.74 1.84
CA VAL A 88 -12.03 -10.30 1.15
C VAL A 88 -11.70 -9.50 -0.11
N GLN A 89 -10.41 -9.25 -0.39
CA GLN A 89 -9.96 -8.48 -1.55
C GLN A 89 -9.60 -9.35 -2.77
N ASN A 90 -10.27 -10.50 -2.93
CA ASN A 90 -10.15 -11.38 -4.08
C ASN A 90 -11.54 -11.86 -4.48
N ASP A 91 -11.69 -12.23 -5.74
CA ASP A 91 -12.88 -12.93 -6.22
C ASP A 91 -12.89 -14.36 -5.66
N LEU A 92 -14.05 -15.02 -5.72
CA LEU A 92 -14.19 -16.45 -5.41
C LEU A 92 -14.71 -17.21 -6.63
N ASP A 93 -14.28 -18.46 -6.80
CA ASP A 93 -14.91 -19.38 -7.75
C ASP A 93 -16.18 -20.01 -7.17
N GLN A 94 -16.82 -20.90 -7.94
CA GLN A 94 -18.07 -21.54 -7.56
C GLN A 94 -17.97 -22.47 -6.33
N PHE A 95 -16.75 -22.89 -5.97
CA PHE A 95 -16.48 -23.75 -4.82
C PHE A 95 -15.92 -22.97 -3.62
N GLY A 96 -15.57 -21.70 -3.81
CA GLY A 96 -15.04 -20.82 -2.75
C GLY A 96 -13.52 -20.68 -2.75
N PHE A 97 -12.81 -21.15 -3.78
CA PHE A 97 -11.39 -20.86 -3.94
C PHE A 97 -11.19 -19.40 -4.32
N LEU A 98 -10.12 -18.78 -3.79
CA LEU A 98 -9.77 -17.43 -4.19
C LEU A 98 -9.36 -17.40 -5.66
N VAL A 99 -9.89 -16.44 -6.39
CA VAL A 99 -9.50 -16.14 -7.77
C VAL A 99 -8.71 -14.83 -7.74
N PRO A 100 -7.45 -14.82 -8.19
CA PRO A 100 -6.67 -13.60 -8.30
C PRO A 100 -7.38 -12.56 -9.17
N ILE A 101 -7.25 -11.29 -8.79
CA ILE A 101 -7.74 -10.16 -9.58
C ILE A 101 -7.14 -10.24 -10.98
N ASN A 102 -7.99 -10.20 -12.00
CA ASN A 102 -7.53 -10.20 -13.39
C ASN A 102 -6.91 -8.84 -13.73
N ARG A 103 -5.60 -8.85 -14.05
CA ARG A 103 -4.83 -7.68 -14.49
C ARG A 103 -4.72 -7.56 -16.02
N THR A 104 -5.10 -8.60 -16.77
CA THR A 104 -5.04 -8.62 -18.24
C THR A 104 -6.35 -8.19 -18.89
N ASP A 105 -7.48 -8.23 -18.16
CA ASP A 105 -8.74 -7.61 -18.58
C ASP A 105 -8.62 -6.08 -18.44
N VAL A 106 -8.10 -5.46 -19.49
CA VAL A 106 -7.87 -4.02 -19.61
C VAL A 106 -8.65 -3.50 -20.80
N VAL A 107 -9.32 -2.36 -20.63
CA VAL A 107 -10.04 -1.67 -21.73
C VAL A 107 -9.32 -0.36 -22.10
N PRO A 108 -9.60 0.23 -23.29
CA PRO A 108 -9.02 1.51 -23.67
C PRO A 108 -9.17 2.57 -22.57
N GLY A 109 -8.07 3.25 -22.27
CA GLY A 109 -7.98 4.27 -21.22
C GLY A 109 -7.51 3.77 -19.85
N GLU A 110 -7.58 2.47 -19.56
CA GLU A 110 -7.01 1.91 -18.33
C GLU A 110 -5.47 1.80 -18.43
N ILE A 111 -4.78 1.96 -17.30
CA ILE A 111 -3.31 1.89 -17.24
C ILE A 111 -2.88 0.68 -16.44
N VAL A 112 -1.87 -0.04 -16.94
CA VAL A 112 -1.18 -1.12 -16.23
C VAL A 112 0.17 -0.62 -15.75
N PHE A 113 0.46 -0.79 -14.46
CA PHE A 113 1.78 -0.58 -13.89
C PHE A 113 2.43 -1.90 -13.49
N GLY A 114 3.72 -2.00 -13.80
CA GLY A 114 4.54 -3.17 -13.53
C GLY A 114 4.22 -4.35 -14.45
N ASP A 115 4.90 -5.46 -14.22
CA ASP A 115 4.62 -6.69 -14.94
C ASP A 115 3.34 -7.35 -14.40
N VAL A 116 2.63 -8.06 -15.27
CA VAL A 116 1.62 -9.03 -14.84
C VAL A 116 2.36 -10.19 -14.21
N VAL A 117 2.84 -10.01 -12.98
CA VAL A 117 3.49 -11.08 -12.23
C VAL A 117 2.43 -12.14 -12.00
N HIS A 118 2.57 -13.26 -12.70
CA HIS A 118 2.02 -14.53 -12.26
C HIS A 118 2.72 -14.83 -10.95
N GLN A 119 2.22 -14.28 -9.84
CA GLN A 119 2.72 -14.66 -8.52
C GLN A 119 2.61 -16.18 -8.49
N ASN A 120 3.75 -16.85 -8.30
CA ASN A 120 3.75 -18.28 -8.06
C ASN A 120 3.13 -18.49 -6.68
N ARG A 121 1.80 -18.51 -6.64
CA ARG A 121 0.99 -18.67 -5.41
C ARG A 121 0.78 -20.15 -5.11
N ASN A 122 1.76 -20.98 -5.49
CA ASN A 122 1.84 -22.36 -5.06
C ASN A 122 1.90 -22.38 -3.55
N PHE A 123 1.31 -23.42 -2.97
CA PHE A 123 1.42 -23.71 -1.55
C PHE A 123 2.89 -23.71 -1.10
N ALA A 124 3.23 -22.78 -0.22
CA ALA A 124 4.55 -22.65 0.40
C ALA A 124 4.38 -22.80 1.92
N PRO A 125 4.42 -24.03 2.45
CA PRO A 125 4.34 -24.25 3.89
C PRO A 125 5.52 -23.58 4.61
N ASN A 126 5.32 -23.16 5.86
CA ASN A 126 6.35 -22.67 6.80
C ASN A 126 7.05 -21.32 6.49
N PHE A 127 6.81 -20.65 5.36
CA PHE A 127 7.48 -19.37 5.03
C PHE A 127 6.76 -18.11 5.53
N HIS A 128 5.48 -18.21 5.90
CA HIS A 128 4.69 -17.07 6.36
C HIS A 128 4.11 -17.32 7.77
N LEU A 129 4.12 -16.29 8.62
CA LEU A 129 3.33 -16.22 9.86
C LEU A 129 1.81 -16.26 9.61
N SER A 130 1.37 -16.24 8.35
CA SER A 130 -0.01 -16.43 7.94
C SER A 130 -0.29 -17.90 7.67
N PHE A 131 -1.52 -18.33 7.98
CA PHE A 131 -1.99 -19.66 7.66
C PHE A 131 -1.88 -19.94 6.15
N PRO A 132 -1.60 -21.20 5.75
CA PRO A 132 -1.39 -21.54 4.36
C PRO A 132 -2.67 -21.34 3.54
N TRP A 133 -2.51 -20.97 2.27
CA TRP A 133 -3.62 -20.74 1.35
C TRP A 133 -3.21 -21.22 -0.05
N SER A 134 -4.13 -21.83 -0.80
CA SER A 134 -3.95 -22.13 -2.21
C SER A 134 -5.08 -21.54 -3.05
N TYR A 135 -4.72 -21.13 -4.27
CA TYR A 135 -5.64 -20.64 -5.31
C TYR A 135 -5.97 -21.74 -6.32
N GLN A 136 -5.36 -22.93 -6.17
CA GLN A 136 -5.45 -24.03 -7.11
C GLN A 136 -6.41 -25.09 -6.59
N GLN A 137 -7.37 -25.48 -7.44
CA GLN A 137 -8.34 -26.53 -7.13
C GLN A 137 -7.70 -27.91 -6.95
N ASN A 138 -6.56 -28.15 -7.60
CA ASN A 138 -5.85 -29.44 -7.62
C ASN A 138 -4.63 -29.48 -6.67
N ASP A 139 -4.56 -28.58 -5.69
CA ASP A 139 -3.46 -28.53 -4.73
C ASP A 139 -3.63 -29.61 -3.65
N GLU A 140 -3.42 -30.87 -4.06
CA GLU A 140 -3.49 -32.03 -3.17
C GLU A 140 -2.46 -31.95 -2.04
N GLN A 141 -1.31 -31.29 -2.28
CA GLN A 141 -0.31 -31.08 -1.26
C GLN A 141 -0.85 -30.19 -0.13
N MET A 142 -1.46 -29.06 -0.46
CA MET A 142 -2.11 -28.16 0.50
C MET A 142 -3.28 -28.86 1.21
N ARG A 143 -4.11 -29.59 0.47
CA ARG A 143 -5.24 -30.32 1.04
C ARG A 143 -4.77 -31.33 2.09
N ARG A 144 -3.82 -32.21 1.73
CA ARG A 144 -3.26 -33.22 2.64
C ARG A 144 -2.55 -32.59 3.83
N TYR A 145 -1.86 -31.46 3.63
CA TYR A 145 -1.30 -30.67 4.72
C TYR A 145 -2.39 -30.26 5.70
N CYS A 146 -3.46 -29.62 5.23
CA CYS A 146 -4.55 -29.16 6.09
C CYS A 146 -5.29 -30.32 6.77
N GLU A 147 -5.55 -31.43 6.07
CA GLU A 147 -6.17 -32.63 6.64
C GLU A 147 -5.32 -33.26 7.75
N ASN A 148 -4.01 -33.39 7.54
CA ASN A 148 -3.08 -33.93 8.53
C ASN A 148 -2.96 -33.04 9.77
N TYR A 149 -2.82 -31.72 9.58
CA TYR A 149 -2.85 -30.78 10.70
C TYR A 149 -4.19 -30.85 11.44
N LEU A 150 -5.32 -30.90 10.72
CA LEU A 150 -6.64 -30.97 11.33
C LEU A 150 -6.79 -32.24 12.19
N LYS A 151 -6.35 -33.39 11.68
CA LYS A 151 -6.37 -34.67 12.39
C LYS A 151 -5.56 -34.61 13.69
N ILE A 152 -4.30 -34.16 13.63
CA ILE A 152 -3.42 -34.11 14.81
C ILE A 152 -3.97 -33.13 15.86
N TYR A 153 -4.41 -31.94 15.43
CA TYR A 153 -4.96 -30.94 16.35
C TYR A 153 -6.26 -31.42 17.01
N GLN A 154 -7.13 -32.12 16.28
CA GLN A 154 -8.35 -32.71 16.85
C GLN A 154 -8.05 -33.77 17.90
N ILE A 155 -7.09 -34.67 17.64
CA ILE A 155 -6.66 -35.69 18.60
C ILE A 155 -6.08 -35.02 19.85
N ALA A 156 -5.23 -34.00 19.70
CA ALA A 156 -4.68 -33.25 20.81
C ALA A 156 -5.77 -32.57 21.66
N LEU A 157 -6.78 -31.97 21.02
CA LEU A 157 -7.90 -31.36 21.72
C LEU A 157 -8.75 -32.41 22.47
N MET A 158 -9.07 -33.54 21.83
CA MET A 158 -9.84 -34.62 22.47
C MET A 158 -9.13 -35.15 23.72
N ARG A 159 -7.82 -35.45 23.64
CA ARG A 159 -7.03 -35.93 24.79
C ARG A 159 -7.08 -34.98 25.99
N ARG A 160 -7.09 -33.67 25.74
CA ARG A 160 -7.19 -32.67 26.82
C ARG A 160 -8.55 -32.63 27.46
N LEU A 161 -9.61 -32.68 26.65
CA LEU A 161 -10.98 -32.71 27.16
C LEU A 161 -11.22 -33.97 28.00
N GLU A 162 -10.61 -35.10 27.62
CA GLU A 162 -10.67 -36.37 28.38
C GLU A 162 -9.86 -36.34 29.69
N GLN A 163 -8.71 -35.63 29.72
CA GLN A 163 -7.85 -35.52 30.90
C GLN A 163 -8.35 -34.50 31.95
N GLY A 164 -9.47 -33.82 31.67
CA GLY A 164 -10.01 -32.74 32.48
C GLY A 164 -9.42 -31.40 32.07
N ASP A 165 -10.27 -30.47 31.64
CA ASP A 165 -9.87 -29.13 31.18
C ASP A 165 -9.14 -28.41 32.33
N PRO A 166 -7.83 -28.14 32.26
CA PRO A 166 -7.21 -27.22 33.20
C PRO A 166 -7.97 -25.90 33.09
N GLU A 167 -8.35 -25.28 34.22
CA GLU A 167 -9.15 -24.05 34.31
C GLU A 167 -9.07 -23.22 33.02
N ARG A 168 -10.16 -23.18 32.23
CA ARG A 168 -10.19 -22.60 30.88
C ARG A 168 -9.33 -21.35 30.82
N GLU A 169 -8.15 -21.48 30.24
CA GLU A 169 -7.21 -20.38 30.15
C GLU A 169 -7.94 -19.19 29.50
N GLU A 170 -7.91 -18.03 30.15
CA GLU A 170 -8.59 -16.85 29.62
C GLU A 170 -8.07 -16.57 28.21
N THR A 171 -8.98 -16.51 27.24
CA THR A 171 -8.62 -16.17 25.87
C THR A 171 -8.07 -14.74 25.88
N PRO A 172 -6.84 -14.51 25.42
CA PRO A 172 -6.25 -13.17 25.46
C PRO A 172 -7.08 -12.21 24.58
N ALA A 173 -7.14 -10.94 24.97
CA ALA A 173 -7.91 -9.90 24.27
C ALA A 173 -7.55 -9.79 22.76
N HIS A 174 -6.32 -10.16 22.39
CA HIS A 174 -5.85 -10.21 21.01
C HIS A 174 -5.15 -11.56 20.73
N PRO A 175 -5.90 -12.62 20.42
CA PRO A 175 -5.33 -13.95 20.25
C PRO A 175 -4.62 -14.04 18.89
N LEU A 176 -3.33 -14.35 18.92
CA LEU A 176 -2.50 -14.61 17.74
C LEU A 176 -2.12 -16.10 17.73
N PRO A 177 -2.88 -16.98 17.06
CA PRO A 177 -2.54 -18.39 17.00
C PRO A 177 -1.36 -18.58 16.07
N VAL A 178 -0.26 -19.10 16.60
CA VAL A 178 0.87 -19.55 15.80
C VAL A 178 0.69 -21.05 15.58
N MET A 179 0.61 -21.45 14.31
CA MET A 179 0.60 -22.87 13.96
C MET A 179 1.98 -23.46 14.30
N VAL A 180 1.98 -24.52 15.10
CA VAL A 180 3.22 -25.22 15.48
C VAL A 180 3.73 -25.96 14.26
N ARG A 181 5.02 -25.84 13.93
CA ARG A 181 5.60 -26.58 12.81
C ARG A 181 5.66 -28.07 13.16
N LEU A 182 4.73 -28.85 12.63
CA LEU A 182 4.62 -30.30 12.89
C LEU A 182 5.34 -31.15 11.84
N PHE A 183 5.60 -30.61 10.65
CA PHE A 183 6.17 -31.36 9.53
C PHE A 183 7.47 -30.72 9.03
N SER A 184 8.45 -31.57 8.72
CA SER A 184 9.70 -31.22 8.06
C SER A 184 9.47 -30.88 6.58
N ASP A 185 10.45 -30.25 5.95
CA ASP A 185 10.32 -29.89 4.53
C ASP A 185 10.30 -31.14 3.63
N ASP A 186 10.94 -32.24 4.04
CA ASP A 186 10.91 -33.53 3.34
C ASP A 186 9.54 -34.22 3.43
N GLU A 187 8.91 -34.21 4.61
CA GLU A 187 7.54 -34.73 4.78
C GLU A 187 6.54 -33.93 3.94
N LEU A 188 6.73 -32.61 3.83
CA LEU A 188 5.89 -31.74 3.02
C LEU A 188 6.06 -32.00 1.53
N LEU A 189 7.28 -32.28 1.07
CA LEU A 189 7.54 -32.72 -0.30
C LEU A 189 6.88 -34.07 -0.59
N ALA A 190 6.91 -35.01 0.36
CA ALA A 190 6.26 -36.30 0.21
C ALA A 190 4.72 -36.18 0.07
N MET A 191 4.10 -35.19 0.73
CA MET A 191 2.65 -34.94 0.60
C MET A 191 2.23 -34.56 -0.83
N ALA A 192 3.13 -34.02 -1.65
CA ALA A 192 2.87 -33.71 -3.07
C ALA A 192 2.90 -34.96 -3.98
N GLY A 193 3.36 -36.10 -3.47
CA GLY A 193 3.46 -37.35 -4.23
C GLY A 193 2.11 -37.99 -4.56
N LEU A 194 2.09 -38.90 -5.55
CA LEU A 194 0.87 -39.60 -5.96
C LEU A 194 0.31 -40.54 -4.88
N VAL A 195 1.17 -41.05 -4.00
CA VAL A 195 0.80 -41.99 -2.93
C VAL A 195 0.67 -41.23 -1.62
N TYR A 196 -0.49 -41.34 -0.97
CA TYR A 196 -0.69 -40.82 0.38
C TYR A 196 -0.13 -41.82 1.40
N GLN A 197 0.84 -41.38 2.21
CA GLN A 197 1.37 -42.15 3.33
C GLN A 197 0.71 -41.66 4.62
N GLU A 198 -0.03 -42.53 5.30
CA GLU A 198 -0.54 -42.24 6.63
C GLU A 198 0.60 -42.22 7.65
N LEU A 199 0.50 -41.32 8.63
CA LEU A 199 1.42 -41.28 9.76
C LEU A 199 1.32 -42.58 10.56
N THR A 200 2.47 -43.16 10.89
CA THR A 200 2.55 -44.26 11.85
C THR A 200 2.12 -43.80 13.25
N GLU A 201 1.73 -44.72 14.13
CA GLU A 201 1.35 -44.39 15.50
C GLU A 201 2.50 -43.69 16.26
N GLU A 202 3.75 -44.11 16.02
CA GLU A 202 4.94 -43.50 16.65
C GLU A 202 5.16 -42.05 16.19
N GLU A 203 5.05 -41.77 14.89
CA GLU A 203 5.19 -40.42 14.34
C GLU A 203 4.06 -39.49 14.79
N LEU A 204 2.84 -40.03 14.91
CA LEU A 204 1.69 -39.29 15.42
C LEU A 204 1.92 -38.86 16.87
N GLU A 205 2.41 -39.76 17.73
CA GLU A 205 2.73 -39.42 19.13
C GLU A 205 3.80 -38.33 19.23
N LEU A 206 4.87 -38.43 18.43
CA LEU A 206 5.93 -37.40 18.41
C LEU A 206 5.36 -36.02 18.06
N LYS A 207 4.43 -35.94 17.10
CA LYS A 207 3.78 -34.68 16.71
C LYS A 207 2.80 -34.18 17.79
N LEU A 208 2.09 -35.07 18.48
CA LEU A 208 1.18 -34.70 19.56
C LEU A 208 1.92 -34.10 20.76
N VAL A 209 3.11 -34.63 21.09
CA VAL A 209 3.96 -34.08 22.17
C VAL A 209 4.30 -32.60 21.94
N LEU A 210 4.53 -32.20 20.69
CA LEU A 210 4.80 -30.79 20.34
C LEU A 210 3.61 -29.86 20.64
N LEU A 211 2.39 -30.39 20.63
CA LEU A 211 1.19 -29.61 20.90
C LEU A 211 0.88 -29.48 22.39
N ASN A 212 1.52 -30.24 23.28
CA ASN A 212 1.24 -30.24 24.72
C ASN A 212 1.29 -28.84 25.35
N GLN A 213 2.17 -27.97 24.89
CA GLN A 213 2.33 -26.59 25.39
C GLN A 213 1.41 -25.55 24.71
N THR A 214 0.64 -25.96 23.70
CA THR A 214 -0.26 -25.04 22.97
C THR A 214 -1.55 -24.84 23.77
N PRO A 215 -2.02 -23.63 24.08
CA PRO A 215 -3.29 -23.42 24.78
C PRO A 215 -4.53 -24.08 24.14
N THR A 216 -5.54 -24.46 24.92
CA THR A 216 -6.80 -25.06 24.41
C THR A 216 -7.52 -24.11 23.44
N TRP A 217 -7.66 -22.83 23.76
CA TRP A 217 -8.26 -21.82 22.87
C TRP A 217 -7.52 -21.71 21.53
N SER A 218 -6.19 -21.93 21.53
CA SER A 218 -5.36 -21.87 20.33
C SER A 218 -5.60 -23.11 19.46
N LEU A 219 -5.73 -24.30 20.07
CA LEU A 219 -6.12 -25.51 19.34
C LEU A 219 -7.48 -25.35 18.67
N GLU A 220 -8.50 -24.91 19.42
CA GLU A 220 -9.86 -24.69 18.90
C GLU A 220 -9.87 -23.70 17.73
N MET A 221 -9.15 -22.58 17.86
CA MET A 221 -9.08 -21.58 16.79
C MET A 221 -8.28 -22.09 15.57
N ILE A 222 -7.22 -22.88 15.77
CA ILE A 222 -6.45 -23.48 14.66
C ILE A 222 -7.30 -24.52 13.93
N ILE A 223 -8.00 -25.42 14.64
CA ILE A 223 -8.94 -26.39 14.05
C ILE A 223 -9.99 -25.67 13.22
N THR A 224 -10.57 -24.62 13.79
CA THR A 224 -11.58 -23.78 13.15
C THR A 224 -11.03 -23.13 11.86
N ARG A 225 -9.79 -22.62 11.87
CA ARG A 225 -9.10 -22.11 10.68
C ARG A 225 -8.77 -23.19 9.65
N LEU A 226 -8.35 -24.38 10.06
CA LEU A 226 -8.06 -25.48 9.13
C LEU A 226 -9.32 -25.96 8.42
N ARG A 227 -10.44 -26.06 9.14
CA ARG A 227 -11.76 -26.32 8.54
C ARG A 227 -12.14 -25.25 7.50
N TYR A 228 -11.86 -23.98 7.79
CA TYR A 228 -12.04 -22.89 6.83
C TYR A 228 -11.27 -23.12 5.52
N TYR A 229 -10.02 -23.57 5.58
CA TYR A 229 -9.20 -23.82 4.38
C TYR A 229 -9.63 -25.05 3.60
N LEU A 230 -10.20 -26.05 4.27
CA LEU A 230 -10.69 -27.27 3.63
C LEU A 230 -12.07 -27.10 3.00
N GLN A 231 -12.87 -26.12 3.44
CA GLN A 231 -14.22 -25.92 2.93
C GLN A 231 -14.32 -25.84 1.40
N PRO A 232 -13.44 -25.13 0.66
CA PRO A 232 -13.50 -25.13 -0.81
C PRO A 232 -13.22 -26.51 -1.43
N PHE A 233 -12.31 -27.28 -0.82
CA PHE A 233 -12.05 -28.66 -1.24
C PHE A 233 -13.27 -29.55 -0.95
N ASP A 234 -13.94 -29.40 0.19
CA ASP A 234 -15.15 -30.15 0.51
C ASP A 234 -16.28 -29.84 -0.48
N CYS A 235 -16.44 -28.55 -0.86
CA CYS A 235 -17.41 -28.14 -1.87
C CYS A 235 -17.08 -28.74 -3.24
N LEU A 236 -15.80 -28.73 -3.63
CA LEU A 236 -15.32 -29.31 -4.89
C LEU A 236 -15.55 -30.82 -4.96
N HIS A 237 -15.07 -31.58 -3.97
CA HIS A 237 -15.13 -33.05 -3.98
C HIS A 237 -16.55 -33.60 -3.88
N ASN A 238 -17.40 -32.95 -3.07
CA ASN A 238 -18.78 -33.37 -2.87
C ASN A 238 -19.77 -32.68 -3.80
N ASN A 239 -19.29 -31.82 -4.71
CA ASN A 239 -20.10 -30.97 -5.58
C ASN A 239 -21.21 -30.21 -4.81
N ARG A 240 -20.86 -29.70 -3.63
CA ARG A 240 -21.78 -28.94 -2.77
C ARG A 240 -21.74 -27.47 -3.14
N ALA A 241 -22.89 -26.81 -2.99
CA ALA A 241 -22.96 -25.35 -3.09
C ALA A 241 -22.21 -24.71 -1.92
N ILE A 242 -21.65 -23.52 -2.16
CA ILE A 242 -21.04 -22.72 -1.09
C ILE A 242 -22.09 -22.33 -0.02
N PRO A 243 -21.71 -22.31 1.27
CA PRO A 243 -22.62 -22.04 2.41
C PRO A 243 -22.95 -20.55 2.60
N PHE A 244 -22.61 -19.71 1.62
CA PHE A 244 -22.85 -18.28 1.68
C PHE A 244 -23.17 -17.72 0.30
N THR A 245 -23.86 -16.60 0.29
CA THR A 245 -24.08 -15.80 -0.91
C THR A 245 -22.98 -14.74 -1.01
N PRO A 246 -22.14 -14.75 -2.06
CA PRO A 246 -21.13 -13.71 -2.24
C PRO A 246 -21.80 -12.38 -2.64
N LEU A 247 -21.42 -11.31 -1.97
CA LEU A 247 -21.88 -9.95 -2.25
C LEU A 247 -20.68 -9.03 -2.50
N ILE A 248 -20.82 -8.10 -3.43
CA ILE A 248 -19.84 -7.01 -3.61
C ILE A 248 -20.13 -5.96 -2.54
N GLN A 249 -19.19 -5.74 -1.64
CA GLN A 249 -19.28 -4.73 -0.60
C GLN A 249 -18.48 -3.48 -0.98
N LEU A 250 -19.15 -2.34 -1.03
CA LEU A 250 -18.54 -1.02 -1.09
C LEU A 250 -18.46 -0.45 0.32
N THR A 251 -17.24 -0.31 0.84
CA THR A 251 -16.98 0.32 2.13
C THR A 251 -16.45 1.72 1.90
N ILE A 252 -17.20 2.72 2.37
CA ILE A 252 -16.84 4.14 2.30
C ILE A 252 -16.52 4.61 3.71
N TYR A 253 -15.30 5.06 3.92
CA TYR A 253 -14.89 5.48 5.27
C TYR A 253 -13.91 6.64 5.25
N ARG A 254 -13.97 7.41 6.34
CA ARG A 254 -13.06 8.50 6.65
C ARG A 254 -12.55 8.30 8.08
N LYS A 255 -11.28 8.60 8.34
CA LYS A 255 -10.69 8.43 9.67
C LYS A 255 -11.50 9.23 10.70
N GLY A 256 -11.95 8.55 11.77
CA GLY A 256 -12.74 9.15 12.85
C GLY A 256 -14.25 9.28 12.58
N GLN A 257 -14.75 8.66 11.50
CA GLN A 257 -16.19 8.60 11.20
C GLN A 257 -16.63 7.15 11.06
N GLU A 258 -17.92 6.90 11.28
CA GLU A 258 -18.51 5.59 11.03
C GLU A 258 -18.38 5.20 9.55
N LYS A 259 -18.17 3.91 9.33
CA LYS A 259 -18.05 3.35 7.98
C LYS A 259 -19.45 3.24 7.38
N ARG A 260 -19.64 3.75 6.17
CA ARG A 260 -20.82 3.47 5.36
C ARG A 260 -20.56 2.22 4.53
N ILE A 261 -21.45 1.25 4.62
CA ILE A 261 -21.35 -0.04 3.94
C ILE A 261 -22.55 -0.19 3.00
N GLU A 262 -22.28 -0.48 1.74
CA GLU A 262 -23.28 -0.84 0.75
C GLU A 262 -22.94 -2.20 0.17
N ARG A 263 -23.96 -3.05 -0.04
CA ARG A 263 -23.78 -4.41 -0.55
C ARG A 263 -24.62 -4.61 -1.81
N TYR A 264 -24.03 -5.25 -2.79
CA TYR A 264 -24.61 -5.47 -4.10
C TYR A 264 -24.48 -6.94 -4.49
N PRO A 265 -25.42 -7.50 -5.28
CA PRO A 265 -25.28 -8.87 -5.79
C PRO A 265 -23.99 -9.05 -6.59
N TYR A 266 -23.28 -10.16 -6.34
CA TYR A 266 -22.05 -10.51 -7.06
C TYR A 266 -22.37 -10.97 -8.50
N THR A 267 -22.56 -9.99 -9.38
CA THR A 267 -22.90 -10.19 -10.81
C THR A 267 -21.70 -10.01 -11.74
N VAL A 268 -20.63 -9.41 -11.23
CA VAL A 268 -19.37 -9.16 -11.95
C VAL A 268 -18.22 -9.34 -10.97
N LYS A 269 -17.04 -9.67 -11.50
CA LYS A 269 -15.80 -9.72 -10.71
C LYS A 269 -15.47 -8.35 -10.11
N LEU A 270 -14.75 -8.34 -8.98
CA LEU A 270 -14.41 -7.14 -8.23
C LEU A 270 -13.68 -6.10 -9.07
N HIS A 271 -12.83 -6.55 -10.01
CA HIS A 271 -12.13 -5.65 -10.92
C HIS A 271 -13.07 -4.87 -11.85
N ALA A 272 -14.08 -5.55 -12.40
CA ALA A 272 -15.09 -4.94 -13.25
C ALA A 272 -16.04 -4.03 -12.44
N ALA A 273 -16.31 -4.38 -11.17
CA ALA A 273 -17.02 -3.51 -10.25
C ALA A 273 -16.21 -2.22 -9.96
N MET A 274 -14.89 -2.32 -9.80
CA MET A 274 -14.01 -1.15 -9.62
C MET A 274 -14.03 -0.24 -10.86
N ARG A 275 -14.01 -0.83 -12.06
CA ARG A 275 -14.18 -0.10 -13.33
C ARG A 275 -15.50 0.67 -13.34
N LYS A 276 -16.62 0.04 -12.94
CA LYS A 276 -17.93 0.71 -12.82
C LYS A 276 -17.89 1.85 -11.80
N LEU A 277 -17.30 1.64 -10.63
CA LEU A 277 -17.18 2.65 -9.57
C LEU A 277 -16.41 3.89 -10.05
N ASN A 278 -15.24 3.69 -10.64
CA ASN A 278 -14.43 4.78 -11.18
C ASN A 278 -15.12 5.48 -12.35
N ARG A 279 -15.85 4.76 -13.21
CA ARG A 279 -16.68 5.35 -14.27
C ARG A 279 -17.82 6.21 -13.72
N MET A 280 -18.47 5.79 -12.63
CA MET A 280 -19.45 6.62 -11.95
C MET A 280 -18.82 7.87 -11.33
N MET A 281 -17.62 7.74 -10.77
CA MET A 281 -16.93 8.84 -10.10
C MET A 281 -16.27 9.83 -11.04
N PHE A 282 -15.74 9.42 -12.18
CA PHE A 282 -14.90 10.26 -13.05
C PHE A 282 -15.41 10.34 -14.51
N GLY A 283 -16.20 9.37 -14.96
CA GLY A 283 -16.61 9.25 -16.36
C GLY A 283 -17.62 10.30 -16.81
N GLY A 284 -17.59 10.62 -18.11
CA GLY A 284 -18.51 11.56 -18.75
C GLY A 284 -18.25 13.03 -18.39
N ARG A 285 -17.08 13.35 -17.84
CA ARG A 285 -16.64 14.74 -17.60
C ARG A 285 -15.88 15.23 -18.81
N SER A 286 -16.25 16.41 -19.31
CA SER A 286 -15.48 17.14 -20.32
C SER A 286 -14.40 18.02 -19.69
N SER A 287 -14.55 18.38 -18.42
CA SER A 287 -13.59 19.20 -17.68
C SER A 287 -12.43 18.38 -17.10
N ILE A 288 -11.22 18.93 -17.15
CA ILE A 288 -10.02 18.39 -16.51
C ILE A 288 -10.23 18.30 -14.98
N VAL A 289 -9.88 17.15 -14.40
CA VAL A 289 -9.88 16.96 -12.93
C VAL A 289 -8.63 17.60 -12.35
N ASN A 290 -8.80 18.54 -11.42
CA ASN A 290 -7.68 19.21 -10.77
C ASN A 290 -7.31 18.46 -9.50
N VAL A 291 -6.10 17.94 -9.45
CA VAL A 291 -5.56 17.18 -8.32
C VAL A 291 -4.34 17.91 -7.77
N TYR A 292 -4.37 18.27 -6.49
CA TYR A 292 -3.19 18.83 -5.84
C TYR A 292 -2.11 17.75 -5.71
N LYS A 293 -2.42 16.63 -5.05
CA LYS A 293 -1.48 15.51 -4.88
C LYS A 293 -1.99 14.21 -5.49
N PHE A 294 -1.26 13.66 -6.45
CA PHE A 294 -1.53 12.36 -7.06
C PHE A 294 -0.45 11.35 -6.66
N SER A 295 -0.85 10.24 -6.02
CA SER A 295 0.10 9.30 -5.42
C SER A 295 -0.19 7.87 -5.85
N PHE A 296 0.90 7.15 -6.14
CA PHE A 296 0.91 5.71 -6.37
C PHE A 296 1.73 5.05 -5.27
N ARG A 297 1.28 3.90 -4.77
CA ARG A 297 1.96 3.18 -3.66
C ARG A 297 2.15 1.68 -3.85
N LEU A 298 1.74 1.14 -4.99
CA LEU A 298 1.84 -0.28 -5.25
C LEU A 298 2.68 -0.47 -6.49
N ARG A 299 3.66 -1.38 -6.40
CA ARG A 299 4.54 -1.76 -7.51
C ARG A 299 3.74 -2.22 -8.74
N ASN A 300 2.78 -3.11 -8.52
CA ASN A 300 1.96 -3.71 -9.58
C ASN A 300 0.49 -3.39 -9.32
N GLU A 301 -0.14 -2.66 -10.23
CA GLU A 301 -1.55 -2.31 -10.13
C GLU A 301 -2.14 -1.93 -11.50
N VAL A 302 -3.45 -2.13 -11.65
CA VAL A 302 -4.20 -1.68 -12.83
C VAL A 302 -5.11 -0.54 -12.43
N LEU A 303 -4.87 0.63 -13.02
CA LEU A 303 -5.68 1.83 -12.86
C LEU A 303 -6.89 1.72 -13.76
N ARG A 304 -8.01 1.30 -13.17
CA ARG A 304 -9.29 1.12 -13.87
C ARG A 304 -10.04 2.43 -14.01
N ILE A 305 -9.48 3.35 -14.78
CA ILE A 305 -10.01 4.69 -14.98
C ILE A 305 -10.86 4.79 -16.25
N PRO A 306 -11.72 5.82 -16.37
CA PRO A 306 -12.52 6.02 -17.57
C PRO A 306 -11.67 6.52 -18.73
N GLU A 307 -12.02 6.08 -19.95
CA GLU A 307 -11.45 6.58 -21.19
C GLU A 307 -11.59 8.11 -21.33
N GLY A 308 -10.54 8.76 -21.83
CA GLY A 308 -10.50 10.20 -22.06
C GLY A 308 -10.34 11.06 -20.79
N MET A 309 -10.20 10.45 -19.61
CA MET A 309 -9.99 11.19 -18.37
C MET A 309 -8.65 11.95 -18.39
N LYS A 310 -8.71 13.27 -18.22
CA LYS A 310 -7.53 14.13 -18.07
C LYS A 310 -7.42 14.70 -16.66
N ILE A 311 -6.20 14.71 -16.12
CA ILE A 311 -5.88 15.17 -14.77
C ILE A 311 -4.80 16.24 -14.82
N ARG A 312 -5.08 17.39 -14.19
CA ARG A 312 -4.05 18.39 -13.88
C ARG A 312 -3.47 18.11 -12.50
N VAL A 313 -2.16 17.93 -12.40
CA VAL A 313 -1.46 17.53 -11.16
C VAL A 313 -0.44 18.57 -10.74
N ARG A 314 -0.30 18.83 -9.44
CA ARG A 314 0.76 19.70 -8.89
C ARG A 314 1.87 18.94 -8.15
N ASP A 315 1.51 18.02 -7.26
CA ASP A 315 2.41 17.12 -6.52
C ASP A 315 2.21 15.68 -7.00
N LEU A 316 3.16 15.16 -7.77
CA LEU A 316 3.15 13.79 -8.25
C LEU A 316 4.08 12.93 -7.38
N ARG A 317 3.57 11.81 -6.86
CA ARG A 317 4.36 10.82 -6.13
C ARG A 317 4.30 9.46 -6.83
N LEU A 318 5.46 8.99 -7.26
CA LEU A 318 5.66 7.70 -7.92
C LEU A 318 6.45 6.77 -7.01
N GLU A 319 6.10 5.48 -7.03
CA GLU A 319 6.87 4.40 -6.40
C GLU A 319 7.29 3.43 -7.48
N GLU A 320 8.59 3.11 -7.56
CA GLU A 320 9.18 2.12 -8.48
C GLU A 320 8.88 2.36 -9.98
N ASP A 321 9.80 1.94 -10.85
CA ASP A 321 9.73 2.05 -12.31
C ASP A 321 9.27 3.44 -12.80
N MET A 322 9.89 4.49 -12.24
CA MET A 322 9.43 5.86 -12.42
C MET A 322 9.28 6.26 -13.90
N ASN A 323 10.26 5.87 -14.73
CA ASN A 323 10.27 6.17 -16.17
C ASN A 323 9.05 5.56 -16.88
N ARG A 324 8.82 4.25 -16.71
CA ARG A 324 7.68 3.53 -17.31
C ARG A 324 6.34 4.09 -16.83
N ARG A 325 6.26 4.47 -15.55
CA ARG A 325 5.04 5.08 -14.99
C ARG A 325 4.75 6.44 -15.59
N LEU A 326 5.76 7.31 -15.74
CA LEU A 326 5.57 8.60 -16.40
C LEU A 326 5.12 8.42 -17.84
N GLU A 327 5.74 7.51 -18.59
CA GLU A 327 5.34 7.20 -19.96
C GLU A 327 3.89 6.74 -20.06
N ALA A 328 3.47 5.82 -19.19
CA ALA A 328 2.09 5.37 -19.12
C ALA A 328 1.12 6.50 -18.76
N LEU A 329 1.52 7.42 -17.88
CA LEU A 329 0.70 8.55 -17.44
C LEU A 329 0.60 9.71 -18.44
N ASN A 330 1.40 9.74 -19.51
CA ASN A 330 1.39 10.80 -20.52
C ASN A 330 -0.01 11.05 -21.12
N ASN A 331 -0.82 10.00 -21.27
CA ASN A 331 -2.16 10.13 -21.84
C ASN A 331 -3.22 10.63 -20.84
N ILE A 332 -2.92 10.66 -19.54
CA ILE A 332 -3.85 11.13 -18.50
C ILE A 332 -3.45 12.51 -17.99
N ILE A 333 -2.16 12.71 -17.72
CA ILE A 333 -1.67 13.96 -17.17
C ILE A 333 -1.77 15.02 -18.26
N ASP A 334 -2.50 16.09 -17.96
CA ASP A 334 -2.66 17.21 -18.88
C ASP A 334 -1.35 18.01 -18.98
N GLU A 335 -1.03 18.51 -20.17
CA GLU A 335 0.19 19.29 -20.45
C GLU A 335 0.34 20.50 -19.51
N SER A 336 -0.77 21.11 -19.07
CA SER A 336 -0.76 22.20 -18.10
C SER A 336 -0.27 21.82 -16.69
N SER A 337 0.06 20.55 -16.46
CA SER A 337 0.71 20.07 -15.22
C SER A 337 2.23 20.22 -15.25
N TYR A 338 2.85 20.41 -16.42
CA TYR A 338 4.29 20.43 -16.56
C TYR A 338 4.86 21.86 -16.57
N PRO A 339 5.99 22.11 -15.89
CA PRO A 339 6.61 21.22 -14.89
C PRO A 339 5.76 21.12 -13.63
N PHE A 340 5.72 19.93 -12.99
CA PHE A 340 5.03 19.75 -11.71
C PHE A 340 5.58 20.68 -10.64
N GLU A 341 4.77 21.17 -9.70
CA GLU A 341 5.26 21.92 -8.53
C GLU A 341 6.14 21.05 -7.63
N VAL A 342 5.78 19.77 -7.47
CA VAL A 342 6.52 18.80 -6.66
C VAL A 342 6.53 17.44 -7.36
N LEU A 343 7.70 16.81 -7.42
CA LEU A 343 7.84 15.40 -7.79
C LEU A 343 8.49 14.62 -6.66
N SER A 344 7.85 13.54 -6.23
CA SER A 344 8.37 12.61 -5.25
C SER A 344 8.61 11.25 -5.90
N VAL A 345 9.83 10.73 -5.81
CA VAL A 345 10.21 9.42 -6.35
C VAL A 345 10.72 8.55 -5.23
N PHE A 346 10.18 7.34 -5.13
CA PHE A 346 10.62 6.34 -4.16
C PHE A 346 11.43 5.25 -4.88
N ASN A 347 12.69 5.08 -4.46
CA ASN A 347 13.62 4.11 -5.03
C ASN A 347 13.75 2.88 -4.13
N THR A 348 13.54 1.69 -4.68
CA THR A 348 13.76 0.40 -3.99
C THR A 348 15.14 -0.21 -4.26
N GLY A 349 15.93 0.37 -5.17
CA GLY A 349 17.29 -0.10 -5.50
C GLY A 349 17.37 -1.15 -6.61
N GLU A 350 16.26 -1.47 -7.27
CA GLU A 350 16.17 -2.49 -8.33
C GLU A 350 16.22 -1.90 -9.76
N GLU A 351 16.26 -0.58 -9.90
CA GLU A 351 16.28 0.11 -11.20
C GLU A 351 17.71 0.46 -11.65
N ASP A 352 18.04 0.17 -12.91
CA ASP A 352 19.35 0.46 -13.51
C ASP A 352 19.64 1.98 -13.57
N ASP A 353 18.62 2.83 -13.75
CA ASP A 353 18.75 4.30 -13.75
C ASP A 353 17.41 5.03 -13.50
N PRO A 354 16.98 5.17 -12.24
CA PRO A 354 15.75 5.88 -11.90
C PRO A 354 15.84 7.40 -12.15
N PHE A 355 17.00 7.92 -12.58
CA PHE A 355 17.26 9.36 -12.67
C PHE A 355 17.52 9.90 -14.08
N ALA A 356 17.27 9.10 -15.12
CA ALA A 356 17.47 9.50 -16.52
C ALA A 356 16.40 10.46 -17.06
N HIS A 357 15.19 10.48 -16.49
CA HIS A 357 14.06 11.18 -17.12
C HIS A 357 14.20 12.72 -17.07
N PRO A 358 13.99 13.44 -18.19
CA PRO A 358 14.11 14.91 -18.25
C PRO A 358 13.23 15.66 -17.24
N VAL A 359 12.07 15.09 -16.87
CA VAL A 359 11.16 15.70 -15.88
C VAL A 359 11.84 15.93 -14.52
N LEU A 360 12.83 15.12 -14.16
CA LEU A 360 13.55 15.28 -12.90
C LEU A 360 14.38 16.55 -12.85
N THR A 361 14.81 17.10 -13.97
CA THR A 361 15.60 18.34 -14.01
C THR A 361 14.72 19.58 -14.18
N SER A 362 13.49 19.42 -14.68
CA SER A 362 12.57 20.55 -14.92
C SER A 362 11.75 20.96 -13.69
N VAL A 363 11.57 20.09 -12.70
CA VAL A 363 10.72 20.38 -11.52
C VAL A 363 11.42 21.33 -10.53
N PRO A 364 10.73 22.31 -9.93
CA PRO A 364 11.33 23.19 -8.94
C PRO A 364 11.63 22.45 -7.63
N LYS A 365 10.76 21.51 -7.22
CA LYS A 365 10.93 20.73 -6.00
C LYS A 365 10.94 19.22 -6.27
N LEU A 366 12.05 18.59 -5.96
CA LEU A 366 12.27 17.15 -6.08
C LEU A 366 12.44 16.51 -4.69
N ILE A 367 11.74 15.40 -4.45
CA ILE A 367 11.85 14.60 -3.23
C ILE A 367 12.26 13.18 -3.64
N LEU A 368 13.39 12.72 -3.14
CA LEU A 368 13.90 11.37 -3.38
C LEU A 368 13.79 10.58 -2.09
N GLU A 369 13.03 9.49 -2.09
CA GLU A 369 12.74 8.64 -0.93
C GLU A 369 13.24 7.20 -1.19
N GLY A 370 13.39 6.38 -0.13
CA GLY A 370 13.71 4.95 -0.26
C GLY A 370 15.18 4.59 0.00
N LEU A 371 15.80 3.76 -0.85
CA LEU A 371 17.21 3.37 -0.74
C LEU A 371 18.13 4.38 -1.44
N LYS A 372 19.24 4.70 -0.78
CA LYS A 372 20.31 5.52 -1.36
C LYS A 372 20.97 4.73 -2.52
N PRO A 373 21.11 5.33 -3.72
CA PRO A 373 21.81 4.68 -4.83
C PRO A 373 23.32 4.57 -4.56
N ASP A 374 23.95 3.63 -5.27
CA ASP A 374 25.39 3.37 -5.20
C ASP A 374 26.18 4.47 -5.90
N ASP A 375 25.78 4.78 -7.14
CA ASP A 375 26.30 5.93 -7.88
C ASP A 375 25.56 7.23 -7.51
N MET A 376 26.31 8.20 -6.99
CA MET A 376 25.81 9.51 -6.58
C MET A 376 26.06 10.62 -7.61
N THR A 377 26.80 10.33 -8.69
CA THR A 377 27.28 11.33 -9.66
C THR A 377 26.15 12.18 -10.24
N ARG A 378 25.02 11.55 -10.59
CA ARG A 378 23.85 12.25 -11.14
C ARG A 378 23.14 13.12 -10.12
N LEU A 379 23.07 12.66 -8.87
CA LEU A 379 22.42 13.42 -7.79
C LEU A 379 23.15 14.73 -7.51
N TRP A 380 24.48 14.76 -7.70
CA TRP A 380 25.29 15.97 -7.58
C TRP A 380 25.02 16.99 -8.68
N ASN A 381 24.58 16.56 -9.86
CA ASN A 381 24.34 17.41 -11.03
C ASN A 381 22.91 17.95 -11.13
N LEU A 382 22.02 17.59 -10.18
CA LEU A 382 20.65 18.06 -10.16
C LEU A 382 20.56 19.57 -9.89
N ARG A 383 19.94 20.30 -10.83
CA ARG A 383 19.85 21.77 -10.83
C ARG A 383 18.54 22.33 -10.26
N ASN A 384 17.67 21.47 -9.74
CA ASN A 384 16.38 21.89 -9.16
C ASN A 384 16.58 22.90 -8.02
N GLU A 385 15.59 23.77 -7.77
CA GLU A 385 15.66 24.74 -6.68
C GLU A 385 15.72 24.03 -5.32
N ILE A 386 14.81 23.09 -5.08
CA ILE A 386 14.69 22.40 -3.79
C ILE A 386 14.79 20.89 -4.02
N ILE A 387 15.78 20.26 -3.38
CA ILE A 387 15.92 18.80 -3.38
C ILE A 387 15.92 18.28 -1.94
N SER A 388 15.11 17.25 -1.69
CA SER A 388 15.03 16.58 -0.40
C SER A 388 15.30 15.09 -0.56
N PHE A 389 16.42 14.62 -0.03
CA PHE A 389 16.80 13.22 0.07
C PHE A 389 16.31 12.65 1.41
N LYS A 390 15.31 11.78 1.36
CA LYS A 390 14.72 11.06 2.49
C LYS A 390 14.97 9.56 2.36
N TYR A 391 16.24 9.19 2.23
CA TYR A 391 16.62 7.79 2.21
C TYR A 391 16.53 7.18 3.60
N TYR A 392 16.27 5.88 3.65
CA TYR A 392 16.20 5.13 4.90
C TYR A 392 17.52 5.19 5.67
N THR A 393 17.40 5.27 6.99
CA THR A 393 18.54 5.31 7.90
C THR A 393 18.47 4.12 8.85
N GLY A 394 19.58 3.38 8.99
CA GLY A 394 19.63 2.19 9.84
C GLY A 394 20.96 1.45 9.76
N ILE A 395 21.16 0.44 10.62
CA ILE A 395 22.42 -0.33 10.70
C ILE A 395 22.63 -1.19 9.44
N ARG A 396 21.54 -1.69 8.84
CA ARG A 396 21.56 -2.56 7.65
C ARG A 396 21.27 -1.83 6.34
N VAL A 397 21.25 -0.50 6.34
CA VAL A 397 20.89 0.31 5.16
C VAL A 397 21.95 1.38 4.92
N ARG A 398 22.31 1.60 3.65
CA ARG A 398 23.29 2.61 3.25
C ARG A 398 22.76 4.01 3.60
N THR A 399 23.48 4.71 4.46
CA THR A 399 23.14 6.09 4.87
C THR A 399 24.14 7.06 4.28
N PHE A 400 23.74 8.32 4.10
CA PHE A 400 24.69 9.39 3.79
C PHE A 400 25.84 9.43 4.81
N THR A 401 27.06 9.50 4.30
CA THR A 401 28.28 9.80 5.05
C THR A 401 28.63 11.28 4.93
N VAL A 402 29.62 11.76 5.68
CA VAL A 402 30.11 13.15 5.52
C VAL A 402 30.71 13.32 4.11
N ASP A 403 31.46 12.34 3.62
CA ASP A 403 32.10 12.36 2.31
C ASP A 403 31.08 12.41 1.17
N ASP A 404 29.88 11.83 1.35
CA ASP A 404 28.79 11.96 0.36
C ASP A 404 28.21 13.39 0.30
N LEU A 405 28.25 14.13 1.41
CA LEU A 405 27.65 15.46 1.53
C LEU A 405 28.57 16.59 1.03
N LEU A 406 29.89 16.45 1.18
CA LEU A 406 30.86 17.48 0.78
C LEU A 406 30.82 17.81 -0.74
N PRO A 407 30.64 16.84 -1.67
CA PRO A 407 30.47 17.13 -3.08
C PRO A 407 29.28 18.06 -3.37
N PHE A 408 28.18 17.96 -2.62
CA PHE A 408 27.06 18.89 -2.77
C PHE A 408 27.45 20.33 -2.39
N VAL A 409 28.28 20.50 -1.36
CA VAL A 409 28.83 21.82 -0.98
C VAL A 409 29.69 22.38 -2.11
N ARG A 410 30.63 21.56 -2.64
CA ARG A 410 31.50 21.93 -3.77
C ARG A 410 30.69 22.37 -4.98
N ASN A 411 29.66 21.60 -5.34
CA ASN A 411 28.84 21.91 -6.51
C ASN A 411 28.02 23.19 -6.33
N ILE A 412 27.45 23.43 -5.16
CA ILE A 412 26.70 24.67 -4.88
C ILE A 412 27.61 25.90 -5.00
N LEU A 413 28.82 25.81 -4.44
CA LEU A 413 29.82 26.89 -4.50
C LEU A 413 30.35 27.11 -5.92
N ALA A 414 30.72 26.04 -6.62
CA ALA A 414 31.24 26.10 -7.99
C ALA A 414 30.21 26.65 -8.98
N ALA A 415 28.94 26.25 -8.84
CA ALA A 415 27.86 26.71 -9.70
C ALA A 415 27.37 28.13 -9.38
N ARG A 416 27.86 28.76 -8.29
CA ARG A 416 27.34 30.04 -7.76
C ARG A 416 25.80 30.03 -7.72
N SER A 417 25.25 28.98 -7.12
CA SER A 417 23.81 28.71 -7.13
C SER A 417 23.00 29.91 -6.61
N PRO A 418 21.83 30.22 -7.20
CA PRO A 418 21.03 31.38 -6.81
C PRO A 418 20.41 31.23 -5.42
N VAL A 419 20.01 32.37 -4.83
CA VAL A 419 19.25 32.42 -3.58
C VAL A 419 17.96 31.59 -3.72
N GLY A 420 17.66 30.80 -2.69
CA GLY A 420 16.51 29.88 -2.69
C GLY A 420 16.89 28.42 -2.89
N VAL A 421 18.07 28.16 -3.49
CA VAL A 421 18.57 26.78 -3.65
C VAL A 421 18.71 26.09 -2.30
N ARG A 422 18.10 24.91 -2.19
CA ARG A 422 18.08 24.11 -0.96
C ARG A 422 18.33 22.64 -1.25
N ARG A 423 19.21 22.03 -0.47
CA ARG A 423 19.41 20.57 -0.39
C ARG A 423 19.17 20.11 1.04
N SER A 424 18.34 19.10 1.23
CA SER A 424 18.01 18.54 2.54
C SER A 424 18.23 17.04 2.53
N PHE A 425 18.88 16.52 3.57
CA PHE A 425 19.31 15.12 3.66
C PHE A 425 18.85 14.54 4.99
N GLU A 426 18.13 13.43 4.95
CA GLU A 426 17.91 12.60 6.14
C GLU A 426 19.22 11.89 6.49
N VAL A 427 19.68 12.07 7.72
CA VAL A 427 20.96 11.52 8.21
C VAL A 427 20.72 10.66 9.44
N ARG A 428 21.66 9.74 9.68
CA ARG A 428 21.56 8.72 10.74
C ARG A 428 21.37 9.33 12.13
N ASP A 429 22.19 10.33 12.47
CA ASP A 429 22.23 10.86 13.82
C ASP A 429 22.76 12.30 13.89
N LYS A 430 22.79 12.83 15.11
CA LYS A 430 23.31 14.15 15.43
C LYS A 430 24.83 14.27 15.22
N ALA A 431 25.58 13.20 15.49
CA ALA A 431 27.04 13.22 15.44
C ALA A 431 27.52 13.41 14.00
N LEU A 432 26.87 12.75 13.03
CA LEU A 432 27.13 12.95 11.61
C LEU A 432 26.90 14.40 11.18
N GLY A 433 25.76 14.98 11.54
CA GLY A 433 25.47 16.39 11.26
C GLY A 433 26.50 17.34 11.87
N ASN A 434 27.01 17.01 13.06
CA ASN A 434 28.05 17.79 13.73
C ASN A 434 29.42 17.66 13.04
N ASN A 435 29.82 16.44 12.69
CA ASN A 435 31.08 16.15 11.99
C ASN A 435 31.10 16.77 10.59
N PHE A 436 29.96 16.75 9.89
CA PHE A 436 29.80 17.46 8.61
C PHE A 436 30.12 18.95 8.74
N LEU A 437 29.55 19.65 9.75
CA LEU A 437 29.84 21.08 9.93
C LEU A 437 31.29 21.36 10.35
N ILE A 438 31.97 20.42 11.03
CA ILE A 438 33.40 20.54 11.36
C ILE A 438 34.22 20.52 10.06
N GLN A 439 34.03 19.49 9.24
CA GLN A 439 34.78 19.35 7.99
C GLN A 439 34.50 20.50 7.00
N VAL A 440 33.27 21.01 6.99
CA VAL A 440 32.93 22.19 6.18
C VAL A 440 33.73 23.43 6.61
N ALA A 441 33.91 23.65 7.92
CA ALA A 441 34.69 24.77 8.41
C ALA A 441 36.18 24.64 8.06
N GLU A 442 36.72 23.43 8.17
CA GLU A 442 38.13 23.12 7.88
C GLU A 442 38.45 23.18 6.38
N GLN A 443 37.59 22.63 5.52
CA GLN A 443 37.87 22.50 4.09
C GLN A 443 37.46 23.71 3.24
N PHE A 444 36.53 24.54 3.72
CA PHE A 444 35.94 25.63 2.91
C PHE A 444 36.03 27.00 3.59
N ASN A 445 36.88 27.16 4.61
CA ASN A 445 37.01 28.39 5.40
C ASN A 445 35.65 28.93 5.92
N GLY A 446 34.74 28.01 6.26
CA GLY A 446 33.39 28.36 6.71
C GLY A 446 33.36 28.82 8.18
N VAL A 447 32.52 29.79 8.49
CA VAL A 447 32.30 30.24 9.87
C VAL A 447 31.26 29.33 10.53
N ARG A 448 31.67 28.59 11.56
CA ARG A 448 30.78 27.70 12.33
C ARG A 448 30.28 28.36 13.60
N ARG A 449 28.97 28.25 13.85
CA ARG A 449 28.30 28.66 15.11
C ARG A 449 27.33 27.57 15.56
N LYS A 450 27.66 26.87 16.65
CA LYS A 450 26.84 25.79 17.24
C LYS A 450 26.44 24.71 16.21
N ARG A 451 25.16 24.68 15.79
CA ARG A 451 24.57 23.73 14.84
C ARG A 451 24.44 24.29 13.42
N THR A 452 25.19 25.35 13.12
CA THR A 452 25.16 26.06 11.84
C THR A 452 26.57 26.34 11.35
N ALA A 453 26.78 26.33 10.04
CA ALA A 453 27.99 26.83 9.38
C ALA A 453 27.59 27.67 8.16
N THR A 454 28.40 28.68 7.84
CA THR A 454 28.15 29.61 6.75
C THR A 454 29.40 29.82 5.90
N ILE A 455 29.25 29.84 4.58
CA ILE A 455 30.31 30.14 3.62
C ILE A 455 29.87 31.31 2.73
N PRO A 456 30.63 32.42 2.64
CA PRO A 456 30.36 33.51 1.70
C PRO A 456 30.55 33.05 0.23
N MET A 457 29.65 33.46 -0.67
CA MET A 457 29.68 33.08 -2.08
C MET A 457 30.05 34.22 -3.05
N GLY A 458 30.31 35.43 -2.55
CA GLY A 458 30.84 36.56 -3.32
C GLY A 458 29.81 37.44 -4.05
N ASN A 459 28.51 37.11 -4.01
CA ASN A 459 27.40 37.87 -4.63
C ASN A 459 26.31 38.23 -3.60
N ASP A 460 26.67 38.84 -2.45
CA ASP A 460 25.74 39.10 -1.33
C ASP A 460 24.89 37.88 -0.94
N SER A 461 25.48 36.70 -1.08
CA SER A 461 24.84 35.42 -0.82
C SER A 461 25.76 34.54 0.02
N ILE A 462 25.13 33.78 0.91
CA ILE A 462 25.79 32.90 1.87
C ILE A 462 25.18 31.50 1.73
N LEU A 463 26.05 30.50 1.63
CA LEU A 463 25.66 29.12 1.81
C LEU A 463 25.54 28.82 3.31
N LYS A 464 24.30 28.74 3.79
CA LYS A 464 23.97 28.40 5.18
C LYS A 464 23.68 26.90 5.30
N MET A 465 24.45 26.23 6.14
CA MET A 465 24.32 24.81 6.44
C MET A 465 23.96 24.62 7.90
N PHE A 466 23.03 23.71 8.20
CA PHE A 466 22.64 23.41 9.57
C PHE A 466 22.06 22.02 9.70
N TYR A 467 22.03 21.50 10.93
CA TYR A 467 21.36 20.23 11.23
C TYR A 467 20.29 20.39 12.31
N LYS A 468 19.18 19.67 12.16
CA LYS A 468 18.07 19.65 13.12
C LYS A 468 17.51 18.24 13.31
N GLY A 469 17.04 17.95 14.51
CA GLY A 469 16.28 16.74 14.81
C GLY A 469 14.79 17.03 14.71
N SER A 470 14.04 16.17 14.03
CA SER A 470 12.58 16.16 14.01
C SER A 470 12.10 14.97 14.82
N GLN A 471 11.18 15.21 15.75
CA GLN A 471 10.46 14.15 16.44
C GLN A 471 9.23 13.75 15.62
N PHE A 472 9.07 12.46 15.37
CA PHE A 472 7.86 11.90 14.81
C PHE A 472 7.19 11.01 15.86
N SER A 473 5.92 11.27 16.15
CA SER A 473 5.06 10.31 16.85
C SER A 473 4.59 9.27 15.83
N ALA A 474 4.89 8.00 16.07
CA ALA A 474 4.48 6.90 15.20
C ALA A 474 3.01 6.46 15.42
N GLY A 475 2.20 7.26 16.14
CA GLY A 475 0.89 6.88 16.67
C GLY A 475 0.95 6.66 18.18
N GLU A 476 -0.23 6.55 18.83
CA GLU A 476 -0.31 6.25 20.26
C GLU A 476 0.29 4.85 20.53
N GLY A 477 1.19 4.76 21.51
CA GLY A 477 1.80 3.49 21.95
C GLY A 477 3.07 3.03 21.20
N LEU A 478 3.50 3.71 20.13
CA LEU A 478 4.73 3.37 19.40
C LEU A 478 5.92 4.26 19.80
N PRO A 479 7.17 3.74 19.79
CA PRO A 479 8.35 4.49 20.18
C PRO A 479 8.54 5.75 19.33
N GLN A 480 8.92 6.85 19.97
CA GLN A 480 9.21 8.11 19.28
C GLN A 480 10.42 7.94 18.35
N ILE A 481 10.21 8.11 17.05
CA ILE A 481 11.30 8.05 16.08
C ILE A 481 11.87 9.45 15.90
N ARG A 482 13.13 9.62 16.28
CA ARG A 482 13.85 10.88 16.08
C ARG A 482 14.64 10.81 14.77
N ARG A 483 14.24 11.58 13.78
CA ARG A 483 14.96 11.71 12.50
C ARG A 483 15.84 12.94 12.51
N TRP A 484 17.05 12.84 11.98
CA TRP A 484 17.96 13.97 11.85
C TRP A 484 18.06 14.40 10.40
N TYR A 485 18.15 15.72 10.18
CA TYR A 485 18.28 16.30 8.86
C TYR A 485 19.45 17.26 8.82
N VAL A 486 20.27 17.16 7.78
CA VAL A 486 21.22 18.20 7.35
C VAL A 486 20.57 19.00 6.24
N THR A 487 20.64 20.32 6.31
CA THR A 487 20.11 21.22 5.28
C THR A 487 21.19 22.20 4.86
N MET A 488 21.37 22.34 3.55
CA MET A 488 22.19 23.34 2.88
C MET A 488 21.24 24.29 2.16
N LYS A 489 21.35 25.59 2.39
CA LYS A 489 20.48 26.61 1.77
C LYS A 489 21.29 27.84 1.40
N VAL A 490 21.12 28.32 0.17
CA VAL A 490 21.64 29.63 -0.25
C VAL A 490 20.66 30.72 0.18
N VAL A 491 21.16 31.70 0.92
CA VAL A 491 20.41 32.86 1.44
C VAL A 491 21.14 34.15 1.08
N GLU A 492 20.43 35.27 1.09
CA GLU A 492 21.06 36.60 1.07
C GLU A 492 21.92 36.81 2.32
N ALA A 493 23.03 37.54 2.14
CA ALA A 493 24.11 37.71 3.12
C ALA A 493 23.72 38.51 4.36
#